data_AF-A0A6G4A8E9-F1
#
_entry.id   AF-A0A6G4A8E9-F1
#
_cell.length_a   1.000
_cell.length_b   1.000
_cell.length_c   1.000
_cell.angle_alpha   90.00
_cell.angle_beta   90.00
_cell.angle_gamma   90.00
#
_symmetry.space_group_name_H-M   'P 1'
#
loop_
_entity.id
_entity.type
_entity.pdbx_description
1 polymer ?
#
loop_
_entity_poly.entity_id
_entity_poly.type
_entity_poly.pdbx_seq_one_letter_code
_entity_poly.pdbx_strand_id
1 'polypeptide(L)'
;MTTPVIPPGSDTRSARATPSRPAHRLPFRVNQRLGLLVLVVGLSALFGVVRPTFLDARLVLFPLVRDVSTLTVVALAQMVVLSVGHMNLAVGRMAAFGALFAGLGYDRLGLPLPLGLLLCLCAGAAIGALTGWIITRTGVSSFVVTLAMDFALLGLVSLLYSALTENAAFTTKPSGLAELRSYSLADICVGPVCGSPVIPQLAQFTVLALLGLGFLYGATRIGRELLLTGANPAAAELSGIPTGRRVILAHTLSGLLAALAGFMAAVGTGTFRASIGDDFMLPSFLGSVLGGTLLTGGVVSVVGALLGTALVGVIRKGLDLLGVGLESLNIYLGCVLLLALSADRVRTVVSHRKVVRST
;
A
#
# COMPACT_ATOMS: atom_id res chain seq x y z
N MET A 1 51.59 -44.44 -33.83
CA MET A 1 50.63 -45.50 -34.22
C MET A 1 50.47 -46.43 -33.02
N THR A 2 49.26 -46.50 -32.47
CA THR A 2 48.59 -47.60 -31.73
C THR A 2 47.62 -46.99 -30.71
N THR A 3 46.36 -46.93 -31.10
CA THR A 3 45.20 -46.74 -30.22
C THR A 3 44.97 -47.97 -29.34
N PRO A 4 44.38 -47.83 -28.15
CA PRO A 4 43.48 -48.83 -27.62
C PRO A 4 42.04 -48.34 -27.76
N VAL A 5 41.27 -49.12 -28.51
CA VAL A 5 39.81 -49.05 -28.63
C VAL A 5 39.20 -49.55 -27.31
N ILE A 6 38.31 -48.77 -26.70
CA ILE A 6 37.48 -49.20 -25.58
C ILE A 6 36.20 -49.83 -26.15
N PRO A 7 35.82 -51.06 -25.72
CA PRO A 7 34.68 -51.78 -26.27
C PRO A 7 33.32 -51.21 -25.82
N PRO A 8 32.25 -51.40 -26.60
CA PRO A 8 30.91 -50.96 -26.22
C PRO A 8 30.22 -52.04 -25.38
N GLY A 9 29.63 -51.62 -24.25
CA GLY A 9 28.60 -52.37 -23.54
C GLY A 9 28.99 -52.88 -22.15
N SER A 10 28.54 -52.16 -21.12
CA SER A 10 28.05 -52.80 -19.90
C SER A 10 26.94 -51.96 -19.26
N ASP A 11 25.80 -52.62 -19.10
CA ASP A 11 24.58 -52.18 -18.45
C ASP A 11 24.79 -51.28 -17.23
N THR A 12 24.40 -50.00 -17.34
CA THR A 12 23.87 -49.27 -16.18
C THR A 12 22.36 -49.20 -16.32
N ARG A 13 21.73 -50.17 -15.65
CA ARG A 13 20.31 -50.26 -15.37
C ARG A 13 19.65 -48.88 -15.27
N SER A 14 18.63 -48.70 -16.09
CA SER A 14 17.54 -47.73 -15.90
C SER A 14 17.18 -47.65 -14.41
N ALA A 15 17.70 -46.62 -13.73
CA ALA A 15 17.16 -46.19 -12.47
C ALA A 15 15.79 -45.60 -12.77
N ARG A 16 14.75 -46.45 -12.71
CA ARG A 16 13.36 -46.02 -12.68
C ARG A 16 13.25 -44.96 -11.60
N ALA A 17 13.06 -43.71 -12.01
CA ALA A 17 12.65 -42.64 -11.13
C ALA A 17 11.39 -43.11 -10.41
N THR A 18 11.51 -43.39 -9.12
CA THR A 18 10.38 -43.67 -8.26
C THR A 18 9.47 -42.42 -8.29
N PRO A 19 8.17 -42.57 -8.56
CA PRO A 19 7.27 -41.42 -8.55
C PRO A 19 7.31 -40.82 -7.14
N SER A 20 7.78 -39.58 -7.04
CA SER A 20 7.79 -38.82 -5.79
C SER A 20 6.36 -38.81 -5.25
N ARG A 21 6.14 -39.50 -4.12
CA ARG A 21 4.85 -39.52 -3.42
C ARG A 21 4.35 -38.08 -3.25
N PRO A 22 3.06 -37.80 -3.50
CA PRO A 22 2.53 -36.47 -3.32
C PRO A 22 2.71 -36.08 -1.85
N ALA A 23 3.51 -35.03 -1.62
CA ALA A 23 3.70 -34.48 -0.29
C ALA A 23 2.32 -34.21 0.32
N HIS A 24 2.06 -34.85 1.46
CA HIS A 24 0.84 -34.69 2.23
C HIS A 24 0.61 -33.19 2.45
N ARG A 25 -0.36 -32.61 1.72
CA ARG A 25 -0.75 -31.22 1.90
C ARG A 25 -1.41 -31.11 3.27
N LEU A 26 -0.66 -30.62 4.26
CA LEU A 26 -1.20 -30.25 5.56
C LEU A 26 -2.38 -29.28 5.35
N PRO A 27 -3.60 -29.62 5.80
CA PRO A 27 -4.78 -28.82 5.57
C PRO A 27 -4.90 -27.76 6.68
N PHE A 28 -4.16 -26.66 6.58
CA PHE A 28 -4.42 -25.47 7.40
C PHE A 28 -3.85 -24.19 6.79
N ARG A 29 -4.12 -23.96 5.50
CA ARG A 29 -4.22 -22.58 5.01
C ARG A 29 -5.55 -22.02 5.52
N VAL A 30 -5.63 -21.66 6.80
CA VAL A 30 -6.58 -20.62 7.20
C VAL A 30 -6.24 -19.45 6.31
N ASN A 31 -7.17 -19.11 5.42
CA ASN A 31 -7.00 -18.03 4.45
C ASN A 31 -6.58 -16.80 5.28
N GLN A 32 -5.34 -16.31 5.15
CA GLN A 32 -4.82 -15.23 5.99
C GLN A 32 -5.78 -14.04 6.03
N ARG A 33 -6.48 -13.82 4.90
CA ARG A 33 -7.59 -12.88 4.73
C ARG A 33 -8.76 -13.13 5.67
N LEU A 34 -9.19 -14.38 5.86
CA LEU A 34 -10.23 -14.75 6.82
C LEU A 34 -9.77 -14.48 8.25
N GLY A 35 -8.51 -14.80 8.59
CA GLY A 35 -7.94 -14.48 9.90
C GLY A 35 -7.94 -12.98 10.20
N LEU A 36 -7.51 -12.16 9.24
CA LEU A 36 -7.58 -10.69 9.34
C LEU A 36 -9.01 -10.19 9.45
N LEU A 37 -9.94 -10.71 8.64
CA LEU A 37 -11.34 -10.30 8.68
C LEU A 37 -11.98 -10.62 10.03
N VAL A 38 -11.75 -11.83 10.57
CA VAL A 38 -12.20 -12.21 11.92
C VAL A 38 -11.60 -11.28 12.97
N LEU A 39 -10.32 -10.93 12.86
CA LEU A 39 -9.67 -10.01 13.79
C LEU A 39 -10.25 -8.59 13.72
N VAL A 40 -10.50 -8.06 12.51
CA VAL A 40 -11.15 -6.76 12.31
C VAL A 40 -12.54 -6.76 12.94
N VAL A 41 -13.39 -7.73 12.60
CA VAL A 41 -14.75 -7.84 13.13
C VAL A 41 -14.75 -8.03 14.65
N GLY A 42 -13.89 -8.91 15.16
CA GLY A 42 -13.76 -9.16 16.60
C GLY A 42 -13.31 -7.93 17.38
N LEU A 43 -12.34 -7.17 16.85
CA LEU A 43 -11.86 -5.96 17.48
C LEU A 43 -12.90 -4.83 17.41
N SER A 44 -13.62 -4.69 16.29
CA SER A 44 -14.74 -3.76 16.18
C SER A 44 -15.86 -4.08 17.18
N ALA A 45 -16.19 -5.37 17.35
CA ALA A 45 -17.16 -5.81 18.35
C ALA A 45 -16.67 -5.51 19.78
N LEU A 46 -15.39 -5.78 20.08
CA LEU A 46 -14.79 -5.47 21.38
C LEU A 46 -14.91 -3.98 21.71
N PHE A 47 -14.49 -3.10 20.80
CA PHE A 47 -14.61 -1.65 21.02
C PHE A 47 -16.08 -1.20 21.13
N GLY A 48 -16.99 -1.82 20.37
CA GLY A 48 -18.43 -1.59 20.49
C GLY A 48 -18.98 -1.93 21.88
N VAL A 49 -18.48 -2.99 22.52
CA VAL A 49 -18.87 -3.36 23.90
C VAL A 49 -18.25 -2.41 24.94
N VAL A 50 -16.97 -2.04 24.78
CA VAL A 50 -16.26 -1.17 25.74
C VAL A 50 -16.72 0.30 25.64
N ARG A 51 -17.07 0.74 24.44
CA ARG A 51 -17.55 2.08 24.12
C ARG A 51 -18.72 1.98 23.13
N PRO A 52 -19.98 2.00 23.60
CA PRO A 52 -21.15 1.93 22.71
C PRO A 52 -21.15 2.98 21.59
N THR A 53 -20.56 4.16 21.84
CA THR A 53 -20.35 5.22 20.85
C THR A 53 -19.53 4.77 19.63
N PHE A 54 -18.70 3.73 19.75
CA PHE A 54 -17.94 3.17 18.63
C PHE A 54 -18.85 2.68 17.48
N LEU A 55 -20.06 2.19 17.81
CA LEU A 55 -21.03 1.71 16.83
C LEU A 55 -21.90 2.84 16.26
N ASP A 56 -21.69 4.09 16.67
CA ASP A 56 -22.41 5.23 16.11
C ASP A 56 -22.01 5.42 14.64
N ALA A 57 -23.00 5.29 13.75
CA ALA A 57 -22.79 5.32 12.32
C ALA A 57 -22.22 6.66 11.82
N ARG A 58 -22.63 7.79 12.42
CA ARG A 58 -22.31 9.13 11.95
C ARG A 58 -21.05 9.68 12.61
N LEU A 59 -20.89 9.42 13.91
CA LEU A 59 -19.80 9.95 14.71
C LEU A 59 -18.53 9.13 14.59
N VAL A 60 -18.65 7.80 14.43
CA VAL A 60 -17.49 6.90 14.44
C VAL A 60 -17.37 6.10 13.15
N LEU A 61 -18.38 5.34 12.74
CA LEU A 61 -18.21 4.42 11.60
C LEU A 61 -17.97 5.15 10.28
N PHE A 62 -18.69 6.24 10.00
CA PHE A 62 -18.50 6.99 8.76
C PHE A 62 -17.11 7.65 8.66
N PRO A 63 -16.60 8.38 9.68
CA PRO A 63 -15.21 8.84 9.70
C PRO A 63 -14.20 7.69 9.67
N LEU A 64 -14.46 6.58 10.38
CA LEU A 64 -13.58 5.41 10.37
C LEU A 64 -13.44 4.81 8.97
N VAL A 65 -14.55 4.60 8.26
CA VAL A 65 -14.52 4.05 6.89
C VAL A 65 -13.84 5.03 5.94
N ARG A 66 -13.99 6.35 6.15
CA ARG A 66 -13.24 7.36 5.39
C ARG A 66 -11.74 7.22 5.60
N ASP A 67 -11.30 7.13 6.86
CA ASP A 67 -9.88 7.00 7.19
C ASP A 67 -9.31 5.69 6.67
N VAL A 68 -10.03 4.58 6.84
CA VAL A 68 -9.66 3.27 6.28
C VAL A 68 -9.56 3.35 4.75
N SER A 69 -10.45 4.06 4.07
CA SER A 69 -10.40 4.24 2.61
C SER A 69 -9.10 4.95 2.21
N THR A 70 -8.80 6.10 2.83
CA THR A 70 -7.56 6.85 2.58
C THR A 70 -6.32 6.02 2.88
N LEU A 71 -6.25 5.39 4.06
CA LEU A 71 -5.12 4.57 4.47
C LEU A 71 -4.94 3.34 3.57
N THR A 72 -6.02 2.77 3.04
CA THR A 72 -5.94 1.67 2.06
C THR A 72 -5.21 2.12 0.81
N VAL A 73 -5.50 3.31 0.27
CA VAL A 73 -4.77 3.83 -0.90
C VAL A 73 -3.29 4.05 -0.56
N VAL A 74 -2.96 4.53 0.65
CA VAL A 74 -1.57 4.63 1.12
C VAL A 74 -0.90 3.25 1.20
N ALA A 75 -1.58 2.24 1.74
CA ALA A 75 -1.05 0.89 1.83
C ALA A 75 -0.89 0.25 0.45
N LEU A 76 -1.77 0.54 -0.51
CA LEU A 76 -1.61 0.14 -1.90
C LEU A 76 -0.41 0.83 -2.55
N ALA A 77 -0.17 2.12 -2.26
CA ALA A 77 1.02 2.82 -2.71
C ALA A 77 2.31 2.14 -2.23
N GLN A 78 2.34 1.71 -0.96
CA GLN A 78 3.46 0.93 -0.40
C GLN A 78 3.56 -0.46 -1.02
N MET A 79 2.43 -1.18 -1.14
CA MET A 79 2.35 -2.52 -1.71
C MET A 79 2.95 -2.60 -3.12
N VAL A 80 2.70 -1.59 -3.95
CA VAL A 80 3.24 -1.58 -5.32
C VAL A 80 4.77 -1.53 -5.32
N VAL A 81 5.39 -0.79 -4.40
CA VAL A 81 6.86 -0.75 -4.28
C VAL A 81 7.41 -2.02 -3.65
N LEU A 82 6.71 -2.55 -2.63
CA LEU A 82 7.04 -3.85 -2.06
C LEU A 82 6.97 -4.95 -3.12
N SER A 83 6.11 -4.84 -4.14
CA SER A 83 5.99 -5.85 -5.20
C SER A 83 7.31 -6.12 -5.93
N VAL A 84 8.16 -5.10 -6.08
CA VAL A 84 9.49 -5.19 -6.70
C VAL A 84 10.63 -5.33 -5.66
N GLY A 85 10.30 -5.63 -4.39
CA GLY A 85 11.29 -5.81 -3.32
C GLY A 85 11.91 -4.51 -2.80
N HIS A 86 11.33 -3.36 -3.13
CA HIS A 86 11.78 -2.04 -2.69
C HIS A 86 10.87 -1.53 -1.57
N MET A 87 11.27 -0.41 -0.94
CA MET A 87 10.48 0.29 0.09
C MET A 87 10.33 1.77 -0.27
N ASN A 88 9.22 2.40 0.14
CA ASN A 88 8.99 3.84 -0.01
C ASN A 88 8.70 4.54 1.32
N LEU A 89 9.74 5.12 1.92
CA LEU A 89 9.59 5.89 3.17
C LEU A 89 8.96 7.28 2.92
N ALA A 90 9.16 7.86 1.74
CA ALA A 90 8.64 9.17 1.36
C ALA A 90 7.14 9.17 1.00
N VAL A 91 6.42 8.06 1.19
CA VAL A 91 5.01 7.93 0.78
C VAL A 91 4.13 9.04 1.37
N GLY A 92 4.38 9.45 2.61
CA GLY A 92 3.67 10.55 3.26
C GLY A 92 3.96 11.90 2.62
N ARG A 93 5.24 12.20 2.37
CA ARG A 93 5.65 13.47 1.76
C ARG A 93 5.29 13.57 0.27
N MET A 94 5.22 12.44 -0.44
CA MET A 94 4.65 12.39 -1.79
C MET A 94 3.15 12.73 -1.77
N ALA A 95 2.42 12.29 -0.74
CA ALA A 95 1.02 12.67 -0.54
C ALA A 95 0.87 14.18 -0.28
N ALA A 96 1.71 14.74 0.59
CA ALA A 96 1.78 16.18 0.87
C ALA A 96 2.05 17.00 -0.41
N PHE A 97 3.02 16.55 -1.21
CA PHE A 97 3.41 17.20 -2.46
C PHE A 97 2.27 17.17 -3.49
N GLY A 98 1.60 16.04 -3.66
CA GLY A 98 0.41 15.98 -4.51
C GLY A 98 -0.71 16.91 -4.04
N ALA A 99 -1.00 16.91 -2.74
CA ALA A 99 -2.04 17.76 -2.14
C ALA A 99 -1.73 19.26 -2.27
N LEU A 100 -0.45 19.66 -2.15
CA LEU A 100 0.01 21.02 -2.41
C LEU A 100 -0.37 21.48 -3.83
N PHE A 101 -0.12 20.65 -4.85
CA PHE A 101 -0.44 20.98 -6.23
C PHE A 101 -1.95 21.04 -6.51
N ALA A 102 -2.76 20.19 -5.86
CA ALA A 102 -4.22 20.36 -5.88
C ALA A 102 -4.63 21.70 -5.27
N GLY A 103 -4.14 22.03 -4.07
CA GLY A 103 -4.43 23.28 -3.38
C GLY A 103 -4.06 24.51 -4.22
N LEU A 104 -2.86 24.51 -4.80
CA LEU A 104 -2.39 25.54 -5.72
C LEU A 104 -3.31 25.68 -6.95
N GLY A 105 -3.71 24.55 -7.55
CA GLY A 105 -4.59 24.52 -8.71
C GLY A 105 -5.96 25.11 -8.44
N TYR A 106 -6.54 24.83 -7.27
CA TYR A 106 -7.85 25.38 -6.90
C TYR A 106 -7.76 26.85 -6.47
N ASP A 107 -6.75 27.20 -5.68
CA ASP A 107 -6.64 28.52 -5.07
C ASP A 107 -6.11 29.59 -6.04
N ARG A 108 -5.02 29.30 -6.75
CA ARG A 108 -4.34 30.29 -7.60
C ARG A 108 -4.77 30.23 -9.06
N LEU A 109 -5.06 29.03 -9.56
CA LEU A 109 -5.41 28.82 -10.97
C LEU A 109 -6.92 28.72 -11.20
N GLY A 110 -7.73 28.65 -10.14
CA GLY A 110 -9.19 28.53 -10.24
C GLY A 110 -9.66 27.28 -10.99
N LEU A 111 -8.85 26.20 -11.00
CA LEU A 111 -9.14 25.01 -11.76
C LEU A 111 -10.39 24.29 -11.21
N PRO A 112 -11.21 23.67 -12.07
CA PRO A 112 -12.28 22.80 -11.61
C PRO A 112 -11.72 21.53 -10.94
N LEU A 113 -12.54 20.91 -10.09
CA LEU A 113 -12.18 19.74 -9.29
C LEU A 113 -11.44 18.62 -10.07
N PRO A 114 -11.86 18.20 -11.29
CA PRO A 114 -11.15 17.15 -12.01
C PRO A 114 -9.73 17.56 -12.44
N LEU A 115 -9.53 18.82 -12.81
CA LEU A 115 -8.24 19.33 -13.27
C LEU A 115 -7.25 19.50 -12.11
N GLY A 116 -7.70 19.96 -10.94
CA GLY A 116 -6.83 20.00 -9.76
C GLY A 116 -6.49 18.60 -9.23
N LEU A 117 -7.41 17.63 -9.31
CA LEU A 117 -7.12 16.23 -9.03
C LEU A 117 -6.09 15.68 -10.03
N LEU A 118 -6.24 15.96 -11.33
CA LEU A 118 -5.26 15.53 -12.34
C LEU A 118 -3.86 16.13 -12.05
N LEU A 119 -3.79 17.41 -11.71
CA LEU A 119 -2.54 18.08 -11.35
C LEU A 119 -1.88 17.43 -10.12
N CYS A 120 -2.66 17.10 -9.10
CA CYS A 120 -2.22 16.35 -7.92
C CYS A 120 -1.62 14.98 -8.28
N LEU A 121 -2.34 14.20 -9.09
CA LEU A 121 -1.91 12.87 -9.53
C LEU A 121 -0.62 12.94 -10.37
N CYS A 122 -0.54 13.90 -11.30
CA CYS A 122 0.65 14.13 -12.11
C CYS A 122 1.87 14.52 -11.26
N ALA A 123 1.70 15.38 -10.26
CA ALA A 123 2.78 15.80 -9.37
C ALA A 123 3.33 14.61 -8.55
N GLY A 124 2.45 13.78 -7.97
CA GLY A 124 2.84 12.57 -7.26
C GLY A 124 3.53 11.55 -8.16
N ALA A 125 2.97 11.29 -9.35
CA ALA A 125 3.54 10.37 -10.33
C ALA A 125 4.93 10.84 -10.80
N ALA A 126 5.12 12.14 -11.00
CA ALA A 126 6.40 12.72 -11.42
C ALA A 126 7.49 12.51 -10.36
N ILE A 127 7.19 12.80 -9.08
CA ILE A 127 8.13 12.56 -7.98
C ILE A 127 8.39 11.07 -7.79
N GLY A 128 7.37 10.22 -7.88
CA GLY A 128 7.55 8.77 -7.86
C GLY A 128 8.43 8.26 -9.01
N ALA A 129 8.22 8.75 -10.23
CA ALA A 129 9.06 8.42 -11.38
C ALA A 129 10.51 8.87 -11.18
N LEU A 130 10.73 10.08 -10.64
CA LEU A 130 12.05 10.59 -10.29
C LEU A 130 12.74 9.69 -9.26
N THR A 131 12.03 9.29 -8.20
CA THR A 131 12.56 8.38 -7.17
C THR A 131 12.98 7.03 -7.78
N GLY A 132 12.11 6.42 -8.58
CA GLY A 132 12.43 5.17 -9.27
C GLY A 132 13.58 5.31 -10.27
N TRP A 133 13.68 6.46 -10.95
CA TRP A 133 14.76 6.76 -11.88
C TRP A 133 16.10 6.90 -11.15
N ILE A 134 16.14 7.61 -10.02
CA ILE A 134 17.36 7.73 -9.19
C ILE A 134 17.81 6.35 -8.73
N ILE A 135 16.90 5.52 -8.18
CA ILE A 135 17.22 4.18 -7.70
C ILE A 135 17.83 3.32 -8.80
N THR A 136 17.20 3.29 -9.98
CA THR A 136 17.64 2.44 -11.10
C THR A 136 18.90 2.93 -11.77
N ARG A 137 19.15 4.24 -11.81
CA ARG A 137 20.36 4.82 -12.41
C ARG A 137 21.57 4.77 -11.49
N THR A 138 21.38 4.97 -10.19
CA THR A 138 22.49 5.06 -9.23
C THR A 138 22.83 3.72 -8.60
N GLY A 139 21.91 2.75 -8.61
CA GLY A 139 22.08 1.46 -7.92
C GLY A 139 22.03 1.58 -6.39
N VAL A 140 21.74 2.77 -5.85
CA VAL A 140 21.57 2.98 -4.41
C VAL A 140 20.28 2.29 -3.94
N SER A 141 20.31 1.73 -2.73
CA SER A 141 19.13 1.07 -2.15
C SER A 141 17.91 2.00 -2.11
N SER A 142 16.72 1.45 -2.36
CA SER A 142 15.47 2.23 -2.34
C SER A 142 15.19 2.87 -0.99
N PHE A 143 15.62 2.24 0.10
CA PHE A 143 15.48 2.77 1.45
C PHE A 143 16.21 4.11 1.58
N VAL A 144 17.49 4.18 1.19
CA VAL A 144 18.29 5.40 1.29
C VAL A 144 17.73 6.51 0.40
N VAL A 145 17.39 6.19 -0.86
CA VAL A 145 16.84 7.19 -1.79
C VAL A 145 15.51 7.73 -1.30
N THR A 146 14.61 6.87 -0.79
CA THR A 146 13.30 7.32 -0.31
C THR A 146 13.37 8.04 1.02
N LEU A 147 14.32 7.71 1.91
CA LEU A 147 14.58 8.51 3.11
C LEU A 147 15.06 9.92 2.73
N ALA A 148 16.01 10.02 1.79
CA ALA A 148 16.50 11.31 1.31
C ALA A 148 15.37 12.12 0.62
N MET A 149 14.53 11.43 -0.17
CA MET A 149 13.38 12.06 -0.82
C MET A 149 12.35 12.55 0.21
N ASP A 150 12.16 11.83 1.32
CA ASP A 150 11.26 12.26 2.41
C ASP A 150 11.71 13.61 2.98
N PHE A 151 12.98 13.75 3.37
CA PHE A 151 13.53 15.01 3.88
C PHE A 151 13.53 16.13 2.82
N ALA A 152 13.86 15.81 1.57
CA ALA A 152 13.86 16.79 0.48
C ALA A 152 12.45 17.34 0.22
N LEU A 153 11.44 16.47 0.20
CA LEU A 153 10.05 16.86 0.02
C LEU A 153 9.49 17.57 1.25
N LEU A 154 9.89 17.18 2.47
CA LEU A 154 9.54 17.91 3.69
C LEU A 154 9.99 19.37 3.59
N GLY A 155 11.24 19.61 3.21
CA GLY A 155 11.78 20.96 3.01
C GLY A 155 11.09 21.70 1.86
N LEU A 156 10.93 21.04 0.70
CA LEU A 156 10.34 21.66 -0.48
C LEU A 156 8.87 22.03 -0.29
N VAL A 157 8.05 21.13 0.27
CA VAL A 157 6.63 21.40 0.55
C VAL A 157 6.51 22.56 1.55
N SER A 158 7.28 22.54 2.63
CA SER A 158 7.27 23.62 3.63
C SER A 158 7.69 24.96 3.03
N LEU A 159 8.74 24.97 2.20
CA LEU A 159 9.21 26.16 1.50
C LEU A 159 8.13 26.72 0.57
N LEU A 160 7.44 25.87 -0.18
CA LEU A 160 6.39 26.30 -1.11
C LEU A 160 5.17 26.84 -0.37
N TYR A 161 4.74 26.23 0.74
CA TYR A 161 3.69 26.80 1.58
C TYR A 161 4.12 28.14 2.20
N SER A 162 5.35 28.27 2.67
CA SER A 162 5.87 29.54 3.17
C SER A 162 5.83 30.64 2.10
N ALA A 163 6.31 30.34 0.89
CA ALA A 163 6.41 31.29 -0.21
C ALA A 163 5.04 31.67 -0.84
N LEU A 164 4.07 30.74 -0.83
CA LEU A 164 2.81 30.92 -1.55
C LEU A 164 1.63 31.29 -0.63
N THR A 165 1.69 30.94 0.65
CA THR A 165 0.53 31.10 1.55
C THR A 165 0.90 31.62 2.93
N GLU A 166 2.12 32.10 3.14
CA GLU A 166 2.61 32.53 4.47
C GLU A 166 2.45 31.42 5.52
N ASN A 167 2.66 30.16 5.11
CA ASN A 167 2.44 28.94 5.91
C ASN A 167 0.97 28.60 6.22
N ALA A 168 0.00 29.29 5.62
CA ALA A 168 -1.41 28.96 5.75
C ALA A 168 -1.80 27.76 4.86
N ALA A 169 -2.83 27.04 5.28
CA ALA A 169 -3.45 26.01 4.45
C ALA A 169 -4.28 26.65 3.33
N PHE A 170 -4.34 26.02 2.15
CA PHE A 170 -5.33 26.40 1.15
C PHE A 170 -6.72 25.97 1.62
N THR A 171 -7.64 26.93 1.67
CA THR A 171 -9.02 26.73 2.13
C THR A 171 -10.05 26.88 1.01
N THR A 172 -9.60 27.22 -0.20
CA THR A 172 -10.43 27.35 -1.40
C THR A 172 -11.07 26.01 -1.77
N LYS A 173 -12.39 26.02 -1.94
CA LYS A 173 -13.19 24.83 -2.21
C LYS A 173 -13.80 24.94 -3.61
N PRO A 174 -13.30 24.20 -4.61
CA PRO A 174 -13.97 24.13 -5.90
C PRO A 174 -15.34 23.44 -5.74
N SER A 175 -16.25 23.68 -6.68
CA SER A 175 -17.53 22.97 -6.75
C SER A 175 -17.30 21.46 -6.83
N GLY A 176 -18.13 20.67 -6.13
CA GLY A 176 -17.98 19.20 -6.04
C GLY A 176 -17.10 18.72 -4.88
N LEU A 177 -16.28 19.57 -4.25
CA LEU A 177 -15.39 19.15 -3.16
C LEU A 177 -16.14 18.96 -1.83
N ALA A 178 -17.18 19.77 -1.58
CA ALA A 178 -18.01 19.61 -0.38
C ALA A 178 -18.81 18.30 -0.45
N GLU A 179 -19.33 18.00 -1.64
CA GLU A 179 -20.06 16.78 -2.00
C GLU A 179 -19.19 15.56 -1.76
N LEU A 180 -17.97 15.51 -2.32
CA LEU A 180 -17.02 14.42 -2.07
C LEU A 180 -16.73 14.16 -0.58
N ARG A 181 -16.79 15.21 0.25
CA ARG A 181 -16.57 15.12 1.69
C ARG A 181 -17.83 14.65 2.43
N SER A 182 -19.00 15.16 2.10
CA SER A 182 -20.24 14.91 2.88
C SER A 182 -21.09 13.77 2.35
N TYR A 183 -21.07 13.52 1.06
CA TYR A 183 -21.92 12.51 0.43
C TYR A 183 -21.42 11.11 0.69
N SER A 184 -22.37 10.21 0.66
CA SER A 184 -22.17 8.78 0.80
C SER A 184 -22.48 8.09 -0.53
N LEU A 185 -22.09 6.82 -0.69
CA LEU A 185 -22.53 6.02 -1.81
C LEU A 185 -24.07 5.86 -1.88
N ALA A 186 -24.79 6.16 -0.80
CA ALA A 186 -26.25 6.29 -0.85
C ALA A 186 -26.75 7.36 -1.82
N ASP A 187 -25.94 8.40 -2.08
CA ASP A 187 -26.29 9.47 -3.02
C ASP A 187 -26.00 9.08 -4.49
N ILE A 188 -25.40 7.90 -4.72
CA ILE A 188 -25.15 7.32 -6.04
C ILE A 188 -26.06 6.10 -6.20
N CYS A 189 -27.05 6.21 -7.09
CA CYS A 189 -27.98 5.12 -7.41
C CYS A 189 -27.72 4.57 -8.81
N VAL A 190 -27.60 3.25 -8.94
CA VAL A 190 -27.58 2.55 -10.23
C VAL A 190 -28.92 1.84 -10.38
N GLY A 191 -29.85 2.48 -11.09
CA GLY A 191 -31.25 2.03 -11.15
C GLY A 191 -31.93 2.13 -9.78
N PRO A 192 -32.68 1.12 -9.31
CA PRO A 192 -33.40 1.16 -8.02
C PRO A 192 -32.52 0.88 -6.80
N VAL A 193 -31.22 0.61 -6.99
CA VAL A 193 -30.30 0.28 -5.89
C VAL A 193 -29.38 1.48 -5.64
N CYS A 194 -29.54 2.09 -4.47
CA CYS A 194 -28.63 3.11 -3.96
C CYS A 194 -27.59 2.48 -3.02
N GLY A 195 -26.40 3.06 -2.94
CA GLY A 195 -25.33 2.55 -2.08
C GLY A 195 -25.62 2.67 -0.57
N SER A 196 -24.70 2.17 0.25
CA SER A 196 -24.84 2.25 1.71
C SER A 196 -24.51 3.66 2.24
N PRO A 197 -25.33 4.24 3.15
CA PRO A 197 -25.11 5.56 3.75
C PRO A 197 -23.87 5.62 4.66
N VAL A 198 -23.31 4.45 5.01
CA VAL A 198 -22.12 4.34 5.86
C VAL A 198 -20.84 4.50 5.03
N ILE A 199 -20.90 4.29 3.71
CA ILE A 199 -19.69 4.32 2.86
C ILE A 199 -19.52 5.74 2.30
N PRO A 200 -18.44 6.47 2.65
CA PRO A 200 -18.20 7.80 2.12
C PRO A 200 -17.98 7.77 0.61
N GLN A 201 -18.35 8.82 -0.11
CA GLN A 201 -18.11 8.92 -1.55
C GLN A 201 -16.61 8.80 -1.89
N LEU A 202 -15.72 9.25 -1.01
CA LEU A 202 -14.26 9.05 -1.09
C LEU A 202 -13.84 7.58 -1.29
N ALA A 203 -14.62 6.62 -0.80
CA ALA A 203 -14.33 5.19 -0.96
C ALA A 203 -14.32 4.76 -2.44
N GLN A 204 -14.98 5.51 -3.34
CA GLN A 204 -14.93 5.23 -4.79
C GLN A 204 -13.49 5.22 -5.32
N PHE A 205 -12.63 6.13 -4.86
CA PHE A 205 -11.22 6.18 -5.27
C PHE A 205 -10.45 4.95 -4.78
N THR A 206 -10.79 4.47 -3.57
CA THR A 206 -10.22 3.24 -3.02
C THR A 206 -10.67 2.01 -3.82
N VAL A 207 -11.96 1.91 -4.14
CA VAL A 207 -12.50 0.82 -4.96
C VAL A 207 -11.85 0.83 -6.34
N LEU A 208 -11.72 1.99 -6.99
CA LEU A 208 -11.02 2.13 -8.27
C LEU A 208 -9.55 1.70 -8.17
N ALA A 209 -8.84 2.08 -7.11
CA ALA A 209 -7.45 1.65 -6.88
C ALA A 209 -7.35 0.13 -6.66
N LEU A 210 -8.26 -0.46 -5.88
CA LEU A 210 -8.33 -1.91 -5.64
C LEU A 210 -8.60 -2.69 -6.94
N LEU A 211 -9.56 -2.24 -7.74
CA LEU A 211 -9.88 -2.85 -9.02
C LEU A 211 -8.73 -2.68 -10.02
N GLY A 212 -8.15 -1.48 -10.10
CA GLY A 212 -7.02 -1.18 -10.99
C GLY A 212 -5.79 -2.02 -10.69
N LEU A 213 -5.38 -2.09 -9.42
CA LEU A 213 -4.24 -2.92 -9.01
C LEU A 213 -4.58 -4.42 -9.02
N GLY A 214 -5.81 -4.80 -8.67
CA GLY A 214 -6.28 -6.17 -8.78
C GLY A 214 -6.21 -6.69 -10.22
N PHE A 215 -6.64 -5.88 -11.18
CA PHE A 215 -6.51 -6.16 -12.60
C PHE A 215 -5.05 -6.15 -13.05
N LEU A 216 -4.25 -5.17 -12.62
CA LEU A 216 -2.82 -5.08 -12.94
C LEU A 216 -2.10 -6.37 -12.56
N TYR A 217 -2.17 -6.79 -11.30
CA TYR A 217 -1.45 -7.97 -10.79
C TYR A 217 -2.12 -9.30 -11.16
N GLY A 218 -3.44 -9.33 -11.35
CA GLY A 218 -4.18 -10.55 -11.66
C GLY A 218 -4.25 -10.91 -13.14
N ALA A 219 -4.30 -9.92 -14.03
CA ALA A 219 -4.56 -10.13 -15.46
C ALA A 219 -3.43 -9.67 -16.38
N THR A 220 -2.69 -8.61 -16.04
CA THR A 220 -1.75 -7.99 -16.98
C THR A 220 -0.35 -8.62 -16.97
N ARG A 221 0.34 -8.52 -18.11
CA ARG A 221 1.77 -8.88 -18.23
C ARG A 221 2.64 -8.01 -17.32
N ILE A 222 2.34 -6.71 -17.24
CA ILE A 222 3.10 -5.75 -16.44
C ILE A 222 3.09 -6.15 -14.96
N GLY A 223 1.94 -6.53 -14.42
CA GLY A 223 1.83 -7.00 -13.04
C GLY A 223 2.66 -8.24 -12.75
N ARG A 224 2.65 -9.23 -13.67
CA ARG A 224 3.50 -10.42 -13.55
C ARG A 224 4.99 -10.07 -13.59
N GLU A 225 5.40 -9.16 -14.46
CA GLU A 225 6.80 -8.70 -14.54
C GLU A 225 7.24 -7.93 -13.29
N LEU A 226 6.36 -7.14 -12.67
CA LEU A 226 6.64 -6.50 -11.37
C LEU A 226 6.91 -7.54 -10.28
N LEU A 227 6.07 -8.59 -10.19
CA LEU A 227 6.25 -9.66 -9.21
C LEU A 227 7.52 -10.48 -9.48
N LEU A 228 7.82 -10.80 -10.73
CA LEU A 228 9.05 -11.52 -11.08
C LEU A 228 10.30 -10.69 -10.76
N THR A 229 10.26 -9.37 -11.01
CA THR A 229 11.34 -8.44 -10.65
C THR A 229 11.58 -8.46 -9.14
N GLY A 230 10.54 -8.47 -8.32
CA GLY A 230 10.68 -8.55 -6.87
C GLY A 230 11.05 -9.93 -6.33
N ALA A 231 10.66 -11.01 -7.00
CA ALA A 231 10.98 -12.37 -6.57
C ALA A 231 12.46 -12.71 -6.79
N ASN A 232 13.00 -12.37 -7.96
CA ASN A 232 14.41 -12.52 -8.29
C ASN A 232 14.80 -11.58 -9.45
N PRO A 233 15.42 -10.42 -9.18
CA PRO A 233 15.74 -9.44 -10.22
C PRO A 233 16.74 -9.98 -11.24
N ALA A 234 17.75 -10.75 -10.81
CA ALA A 234 18.75 -11.33 -11.71
C ALA A 234 18.14 -12.34 -12.69
N ALA A 235 17.26 -13.23 -12.20
CA ALA A 235 16.56 -14.18 -13.05
C ALA A 235 15.56 -13.49 -14.00
N ALA A 236 14.92 -12.42 -13.54
CA ALA A 236 14.02 -11.62 -14.37
C ALA A 236 14.76 -10.96 -15.55
N GLU A 237 15.96 -10.39 -15.30
CA GLU A 237 16.80 -9.79 -16.34
C GLU A 237 17.28 -10.82 -17.37
N LEU A 238 17.75 -11.99 -16.91
CA LEU A 238 18.13 -13.09 -17.81
C LEU A 238 16.93 -13.62 -18.63
N SER A 239 15.71 -13.42 -18.13
CA SER A 239 14.47 -13.76 -18.84
C SER A 239 13.96 -12.63 -19.76
N GLY A 240 14.75 -11.57 -19.96
CA GLY A 240 14.41 -10.44 -20.84
C GLY A 240 13.41 -9.44 -20.26
N ILE A 241 13.14 -9.48 -18.95
CA ILE A 241 12.27 -8.50 -18.28
C ILE A 241 13.08 -7.22 -18.03
N PRO A 242 12.60 -6.04 -18.47
CA PRO A 242 13.29 -4.78 -18.24
C PRO A 242 13.08 -4.30 -16.79
N THR A 243 13.74 -4.95 -15.84
CA THR A 243 13.65 -4.70 -14.39
C THR A 243 13.74 -3.22 -14.02
N GLY A 244 14.70 -2.49 -14.59
CA GLY A 244 14.83 -1.04 -14.37
C GLY A 244 13.56 -0.26 -14.73
N ARG A 245 12.93 -0.55 -15.86
CA ARG A 245 11.65 0.10 -16.23
C ARG A 245 10.51 -0.30 -15.29
N ARG A 246 10.53 -1.52 -14.76
CA ARG A 246 9.52 -2.02 -13.80
C ARG A 246 9.69 -1.39 -12.43
N VAL A 247 10.92 -1.15 -11.98
CA VAL A 247 11.20 -0.39 -10.75
C VAL A 247 10.73 1.06 -10.89
N ILE A 248 11.03 1.73 -12.01
CA ILE A 248 10.54 3.11 -12.25
C ILE A 248 9.02 3.14 -12.19
N LEU A 249 8.36 2.25 -12.93
CA LEU A 249 6.90 2.15 -12.94
C LEU A 249 6.32 1.90 -11.54
N ALA A 250 6.93 1.02 -10.74
CA ALA A 250 6.47 0.75 -9.38
C ALA A 250 6.50 2.00 -8.50
N HIS A 251 7.59 2.78 -8.55
CA HIS A 251 7.69 4.02 -7.79
C HIS A 251 6.78 5.13 -8.35
N THR A 252 6.58 5.21 -9.68
CA THR A 252 5.59 6.12 -10.30
C THR A 252 4.18 5.82 -9.81
N LEU A 253 3.76 4.55 -9.82
CA LEU A 253 2.45 4.13 -9.32
C LEU A 253 2.30 4.38 -7.81
N SER A 254 3.38 4.18 -7.04
CA SER A 254 3.42 4.53 -5.62
C SER A 254 3.18 6.02 -5.40
N GLY A 255 3.91 6.89 -6.11
CA GLY A 255 3.75 8.34 -6.01
C GLY A 255 2.37 8.82 -6.45
N LEU A 256 1.81 8.22 -7.51
CA LEU A 256 0.44 8.46 -7.98
C LEU A 256 -0.60 8.14 -6.89
N LEU A 257 -0.52 6.95 -6.29
CA LEU A 257 -1.44 6.51 -5.23
C LEU A 257 -1.24 7.30 -3.94
N ALA A 258 0.01 7.65 -3.59
CA ALA A 258 0.32 8.51 -2.46
C ALA A 258 -0.34 9.90 -2.62
N ALA A 259 -0.20 10.52 -3.79
CA ALA A 259 -0.87 11.79 -4.09
C ALA A 259 -2.39 11.68 -4.06
N LEU A 260 -2.96 10.59 -4.58
CA LEU A 260 -4.41 10.32 -4.46
C LEU A 260 -4.84 10.25 -3.00
N ALA A 261 -4.09 9.55 -2.14
CA ALA A 261 -4.37 9.48 -0.72
C ALA A 261 -4.22 10.85 -0.03
N GLY A 262 -3.23 11.66 -0.43
CA GLY A 262 -3.06 13.03 0.06
C GLY A 262 -4.25 13.92 -0.31
N PHE A 263 -4.75 13.81 -1.54
CA PHE A 263 -5.98 14.46 -1.97
C PHE A 263 -7.18 14.01 -1.15
N MET A 264 -7.36 12.70 -0.97
CA MET A 264 -8.45 12.14 -0.15
C MET A 264 -8.42 12.65 1.29
N ALA A 265 -7.22 12.75 1.88
CA ALA A 265 -7.03 13.28 3.22
C ALA A 265 -7.38 14.77 3.31
N ALA A 266 -6.92 15.57 2.35
CA ALA A 266 -7.22 16.99 2.27
C ALA A 266 -8.72 17.26 2.07
N VAL A 267 -9.41 16.44 1.26
CA VAL A 267 -10.89 16.48 1.15
C VAL A 267 -11.55 16.10 2.47
N GLY A 268 -11.00 15.09 3.17
CA GLY A 268 -11.48 14.65 4.48
C GLY A 268 -11.44 15.74 5.55
N THR A 269 -10.35 16.52 5.60
CA THR A 269 -10.17 17.67 6.52
C THR A 269 -10.79 18.97 5.98
N GLY A 270 -11.05 19.05 4.67
CA GLY A 270 -11.56 20.23 3.98
C GLY A 270 -10.52 21.33 3.73
N THR A 271 -9.23 21.03 3.90
CA THR A 271 -8.12 21.97 3.72
C THR A 271 -6.88 21.27 3.17
N PHE A 272 -6.11 21.96 2.33
CA PHE A 272 -4.84 21.46 1.79
C PHE A 272 -3.68 22.12 2.54
N ARG A 273 -2.99 21.36 3.38
CA ARG A 273 -1.91 21.84 4.27
C ARG A 273 -0.63 21.01 4.14
N ALA A 274 0.50 21.60 4.55
CA ALA A 274 1.81 20.96 4.48
C ALA A 274 1.92 19.65 5.28
N SER A 275 1.15 19.50 6.36
CA SER A 275 1.16 18.33 7.25
C SER A 275 0.33 17.14 6.75
N ILE A 276 -0.25 17.22 5.55
CA ILE A 276 -0.93 16.06 4.96
C ILE A 276 0.08 14.93 4.75
N GLY A 277 -0.22 13.76 5.31
CA GLY A 277 0.60 12.55 5.13
C GLY A 277 1.74 12.38 6.13
N ASP A 278 1.88 13.25 7.13
CA ASP A 278 2.86 13.10 8.22
C ASP A 278 2.77 11.73 8.91
N ASP A 279 1.54 11.21 9.03
CA ASP A 279 1.22 9.96 9.72
C ASP A 279 1.08 8.76 8.77
N PHE A 280 1.39 8.91 7.47
CA PHE A 280 1.08 7.87 6.47
C PHE A 280 2.13 6.77 6.37
N MET A 281 3.38 7.05 6.74
CA MET A 281 4.48 6.09 6.58
C MET A 281 4.23 4.80 7.36
N LEU A 282 3.92 4.85 8.65
CA LEU A 282 3.74 3.65 9.48
C LEU A 282 2.51 2.81 9.06
N PRO A 283 1.31 3.39 8.86
CA PRO A 283 0.13 2.67 8.36
C PRO A 283 0.31 2.07 6.96
N SER A 284 1.14 2.67 6.10
CA SER A 284 1.38 2.12 4.75
C SER A 284 2.04 0.73 4.82
N PHE A 285 3.03 0.57 5.70
CA PHE A 285 3.68 -0.70 5.96
C PHE A 285 2.75 -1.65 6.69
N LEU A 286 2.12 -1.21 7.78
CA LEU A 286 1.20 -2.07 8.54
C LEU A 286 0.10 -2.63 7.65
N GLY A 287 -0.56 -1.79 6.85
CA GLY A 287 -1.63 -2.22 5.96
C GLY A 287 -1.18 -3.23 4.91
N SER A 288 -0.09 -2.94 4.20
CA SER A 288 0.40 -3.82 3.13
C SER A 288 1.00 -5.12 3.65
N VAL A 289 1.79 -5.06 4.73
CA VAL A 289 2.49 -6.21 5.33
C VAL A 289 1.51 -7.11 6.08
N LEU A 290 0.66 -6.56 6.97
CA LEU A 290 -0.34 -7.38 7.66
C LEU A 290 -1.29 -8.03 6.65
N GLY A 291 -1.60 -7.32 5.55
CA GLY A 291 -2.35 -7.83 4.42
C GLY A 291 -1.73 -9.01 3.66
N GLY A 292 -0.46 -9.34 3.91
CA GLY A 292 0.24 -10.47 3.31
C GLY A 292 1.13 -10.12 2.12
N THR A 293 1.53 -8.85 1.99
CA THR A 293 2.56 -8.43 1.04
C THR A 293 3.94 -8.67 1.65
N LEU A 294 4.84 -9.33 0.92
CA LEU A 294 6.18 -9.61 1.42
C LEU A 294 7.10 -8.40 1.27
N LEU A 295 7.88 -8.11 2.32
CA LEU A 295 8.90 -7.05 2.29
C LEU A 295 10.03 -7.36 1.29
N THR A 296 10.30 -8.65 1.05
CA THR A 296 11.31 -9.12 0.11
C THR A 296 10.87 -9.02 -1.34
N GLY A 297 9.59 -8.78 -1.61
CA GLY A 297 9.01 -8.71 -2.95
C GLY A 297 8.51 -10.03 -3.53
N GLY A 298 7.86 -9.91 -4.69
CA GLY A 298 7.32 -11.02 -5.46
C GLY A 298 5.94 -11.56 -5.05
N VAL A 299 5.42 -11.17 -3.88
CA VAL A 299 4.07 -11.55 -3.42
C VAL A 299 3.34 -10.33 -2.89
N VAL A 300 2.15 -10.08 -3.42
CA VAL A 300 1.26 -8.98 -3.04
C VAL A 300 -0.15 -9.47 -2.77
N SER A 301 -0.90 -8.73 -1.96
CA SER A 301 -2.29 -9.03 -1.67
C SER A 301 -3.12 -7.74 -1.64
N VAL A 302 -3.79 -7.43 -2.75
CA VAL A 302 -4.59 -6.20 -2.92
C VAL A 302 -5.74 -6.14 -1.91
N VAL A 303 -6.54 -7.22 -1.80
CA VAL A 303 -7.61 -7.34 -0.79
C VAL A 303 -7.02 -7.41 0.62
N GLY A 304 -5.85 -8.01 0.76
CA GLY A 304 -5.14 -8.05 2.03
C GLY A 304 -4.77 -6.66 2.54
N ALA A 305 -4.31 -5.77 1.66
CA ALA A 305 -3.97 -4.40 2.02
C ALA A 305 -5.18 -3.66 2.62
N LEU A 306 -6.37 -3.80 2.03
CA LEU A 306 -7.63 -3.28 2.59
C LEU A 306 -7.94 -3.86 3.98
N LEU A 307 -7.79 -5.17 4.18
CA LEU A 307 -8.06 -5.78 5.48
C LEU A 307 -7.02 -5.37 6.54
N GLY A 308 -5.75 -5.22 6.14
CA GLY A 308 -4.68 -4.75 7.02
C GLY A 308 -4.89 -3.30 7.45
N THR A 309 -5.28 -2.41 6.54
CA THR A 309 -5.60 -1.02 6.87
C THR A 309 -6.91 -0.89 7.63
N ALA A 310 -7.90 -1.74 7.37
CA ALA A 310 -9.11 -1.81 8.18
C ALA A 310 -8.78 -2.16 9.64
N LEU A 311 -7.87 -3.13 9.86
CA LEU A 311 -7.39 -3.48 11.19
C LEU A 311 -6.70 -2.29 11.87
N VAL A 312 -5.77 -1.63 11.16
CA VAL A 312 -5.10 -0.42 11.67
C VAL A 312 -6.11 0.68 11.98
N GLY A 313 -7.09 0.93 11.12
CA GLY A 313 -8.12 1.93 11.32
C GLY A 313 -8.99 1.66 12.55
N VAL A 314 -9.42 0.41 12.74
CA VAL A 314 -10.19 0.00 13.94
C VAL A 314 -9.36 0.18 15.20
N ILE A 315 -8.07 -0.19 15.19
CA ILE A 315 -7.15 0.05 16.32
C ILE A 315 -7.04 1.56 16.60
N ARG A 316 -6.74 2.36 15.58
CA ARG A 316 -6.57 3.81 15.71
C ARG A 316 -7.82 4.45 16.31
N LYS A 317 -9.00 4.15 15.75
CA LYS A 317 -10.25 4.77 16.19
C LYS A 317 -10.73 4.26 17.54
N GLY A 318 -10.54 2.97 17.83
CA GLY A 318 -10.87 2.40 19.13
C GLY A 318 -10.02 2.99 20.25
N LEU A 319 -8.71 3.13 20.04
CA LEU A 319 -7.80 3.74 21.03
C LEU A 319 -8.03 5.25 21.19
N ASP A 320 -8.36 5.96 20.11
CA ASP A 320 -8.78 7.37 20.14
C ASP A 320 -10.00 7.57 21.06
N LEU A 321 -11.03 6.71 20.95
CA LEU A 321 -12.20 6.76 21.84
C LEU A 321 -11.91 6.38 23.31
N LEU A 322 -10.78 5.72 23.56
CA LEU A 322 -10.30 5.43 24.92
C LEU A 322 -9.44 6.57 25.49
N GLY A 323 -9.25 7.66 24.74
CA GLY A 323 -8.47 8.82 25.15
C GLY A 323 -6.96 8.62 25.01
N VAL A 324 -6.52 7.65 24.21
CA VAL A 324 -5.10 7.44 23.91
C VAL A 324 -4.64 8.49 22.89
N GLY A 325 -3.69 9.34 23.29
CA GLY A 325 -3.13 10.36 22.40
C GLY A 325 -2.41 9.78 21.18
N LEU A 326 -2.29 10.57 20.11
CA LEU A 326 -1.64 10.20 18.84
C LEU A 326 -0.20 9.69 19.02
N GLU A 327 0.55 10.29 19.96
CA GLU A 327 1.93 9.88 20.24
C GLU A 327 2.00 8.46 20.82
N SER A 328 1.15 8.16 21.81
CA SER A 328 1.04 6.81 22.38
C SER A 328 0.51 5.81 21.36
N LEU A 329 -0.41 6.23 20.49
CA LEU A 329 -0.93 5.41 19.40
C LEU A 329 0.18 4.96 18.44
N ASN A 330 1.10 5.85 18.06
CA ASN A 330 2.23 5.51 17.19
C ASN A 330 3.18 4.51 17.86
N ILE A 331 3.39 4.60 19.18
CA ILE A 331 4.14 3.60 19.94
C ILE A 331 3.45 2.24 19.84
N TYR A 332 2.14 2.17 20.09
CA TYR A 332 1.39 0.91 20.01
C TYR A 332 1.39 0.32 18.60
N LEU A 333 1.17 1.12 17.57
CA LEU A 333 1.23 0.69 16.18
C LEU A 333 2.63 0.19 15.79
N GLY A 334 3.68 0.85 16.25
CA GLY A 334 5.07 0.41 16.07
C GLY A 334 5.33 -0.94 16.74
N CYS A 335 4.89 -1.12 17.99
CA CYS A 335 4.97 -2.40 18.68
C CYS A 335 4.20 -3.51 17.94
N VAL A 336 2.99 -3.22 17.45
CA VAL A 336 2.20 -4.16 16.65
C VAL A 336 2.93 -4.56 15.38
N LEU A 337 3.54 -3.60 14.67
CA LEU A 337 4.34 -3.88 13.48
C LEU A 337 5.53 -4.78 13.80
N LEU A 338 6.28 -4.45 14.85
CA LEU A 338 7.44 -5.24 15.29
C LEU A 338 7.06 -6.67 15.66
N LEU A 339 5.95 -6.84 16.39
CA LEU A 339 5.44 -8.16 16.76
C LEU A 339 4.98 -8.95 15.55
N ALA A 340 4.26 -8.31 14.61
CA ALA A 340 3.80 -8.95 13.39
C ALA A 340 4.96 -9.43 12.51
N LEU A 341 5.97 -8.58 12.31
CA LEU A 341 7.17 -8.90 11.54
C LEU A 341 8.02 -9.97 12.21
N SER A 342 8.17 -9.90 13.53
CA SER A 342 8.92 -10.90 14.29
C SER A 342 8.22 -12.27 14.23
N ALA A 343 6.91 -12.30 14.37
CA ALA A 343 6.14 -13.54 14.25
C ALA A 343 6.24 -14.14 12.85
N ASP A 344 6.17 -13.31 11.79
CA ASP A 344 6.32 -13.77 10.41
C ASP A 344 7.73 -14.32 10.13
N ARG A 345 8.77 -13.62 10.60
CA ARG A 345 10.16 -14.06 10.47
C ARG A 345 10.43 -15.35 11.24
N VAL A 346 9.91 -15.47 12.45
CA VAL A 346 10.06 -16.69 13.26
C VAL A 346 9.35 -17.86 12.58
N ARG A 347 8.15 -17.65 12.03
CA ARG A 347 7.41 -18.69 11.29
C ARG A 347 8.19 -19.20 10.08
N THR A 348 8.76 -18.30 9.28
CA THR A 348 9.57 -18.68 8.10
C THR A 348 10.85 -19.42 8.49
N VAL A 349 11.55 -18.98 9.53
CA VAL A 349 12.77 -19.67 10.01
C VAL A 349 12.44 -21.08 10.56
N VAL A 350 11.34 -21.21 11.32
CA VAL A 350 10.91 -22.49 11.87
C VAL A 350 10.43 -23.46 10.78
N SER A 351 9.75 -22.99 9.73
CA SER A 351 9.35 -23.85 8.62
C SER A 351 10.56 -24.38 7.84
N HIS A 352 11.58 -23.55 7.60
CA HIS A 352 12.82 -24.00 6.95
C HIS A 352 13.56 -25.06 7.77
N ARG A 353 13.61 -24.91 9.11
CA ARG A 353 14.24 -25.92 9.99
C ARG A 353 13.52 -27.27 9.99
N LYS A 354 12.19 -27.29 9.85
CA LYS A 354 11.43 -28.55 9.77
C LYS A 354 11.71 -29.33 8.48
N VAL A 355 11.90 -28.63 7.35
CA VAL A 355 12.22 -29.26 6.06
C VAL A 355 13.62 -29.89 6.09
N VAL A 356 14.62 -29.18 6.61
CA VAL A 356 16.00 -29.68 6.72
C VAL A 356 16.14 -30.85 7.69
N ARG A 357 15.29 -30.94 8.73
CA ARG A 357 15.28 -32.10 9.65
C ARG A 357 14.55 -33.34 9.11
N SER A 358 13.81 -33.20 8.01
CA SER A 358 13.06 -34.30 7.37
C SER A 358 13.75 -34.90 6.13
N THR A 359 14.91 -34.35 5.76
CA THR A 359 15.83 -34.85 4.73
C THR A 359 17.09 -35.38 5.40
#